data_AF-H0ELN4-F1
#
_entry.id   AF-H0ELN4-F1
#
_cell.length_a   1.000
_cell.length_b   1.000
_cell.length_c   1.000
_cell.angle_alpha   90.00
_cell.angle_beta   90.00
_cell.angle_gamma   90.00
#
_symmetry.space_group_name_H-M   'P 1'
#
loop_
_entity.id
_entity.type
_entity.pdbx_description
1 polymer ?
#
loop_
_entity_poly.entity_id
_entity_poly.type
_entity_poly.pdbx_seq_one_letter_code
_entity_poly.pdbx_strand_id
1 'polypeptide(L)'
;MTITSRKAVKVPKTRKPLFHTITKKALRPGDDLSSSDEEKDEAWLEHKHRDIIYDFSDIGFEEKEYINRWNPFITQKQYSTRTYLPQAIAEFMEKHKTWLVEKDSRKAEFVKQCETFILRGDITEGHLDELLARLKVEKNRLATKMDIDIDDELPPKPRAAARIVPGVSITASALRNLAAK
;
A
#
# COMPACT_ATOMS: atom_id res chain seq x y z
N MET A 1 -18.27 -5.03 -11.50
CA MET A 1 -17.34 -5.33 -12.62
C MET A 1 -17.82 -6.61 -13.29
N THR A 2 -18.47 -6.49 -14.44
CA THR A 2 -18.92 -7.64 -15.22
C THR A 2 -17.74 -8.17 -16.03
N ILE A 3 -17.18 -9.30 -15.60
CA ILE A 3 -16.16 -10.03 -16.37
C ILE A 3 -16.86 -10.62 -17.59
N THR A 4 -16.80 -9.93 -18.72
CA THR A 4 -17.28 -10.49 -19.98
C THR A 4 -16.35 -11.64 -20.36
N SER A 5 -16.84 -12.87 -20.26
CA SER A 5 -16.13 -14.08 -20.69
C SER A 5 -15.68 -13.91 -22.15
N ARG A 6 -14.36 -13.88 -22.38
CA ARG A 6 -13.78 -13.82 -23.73
C ARG A 6 -14.07 -15.15 -24.43
N LYS A 7 -14.49 -15.10 -25.70
CA LYS A 7 -14.71 -16.31 -26.51
C LYS A 7 -13.37 -17.06 -26.66
N ALA A 8 -13.35 -18.34 -26.32
CA ALA A 8 -12.18 -19.19 -26.51
C ALA A 8 -11.78 -19.21 -27.99
N VAL A 9 -10.58 -18.71 -28.29
CA VAL A 9 -10.00 -18.77 -29.64
C VAL A 9 -9.48 -20.18 -29.85
N LYS A 10 -9.81 -20.81 -30.98
CA LYS A 10 -9.36 -22.18 -31.28
C LYS A 10 -8.16 -22.18 -32.20
N VAL A 11 -7.32 -23.20 -32.07
CA VAL A 11 -6.16 -23.41 -32.94
C VAL A 11 -6.62 -23.64 -34.38
N PRO A 12 -6.17 -22.85 -35.36
CA PRO A 12 -6.57 -23.01 -36.76
C PRO A 12 -5.91 -24.25 -37.39
N LYS A 13 -6.62 -24.86 -38.36
CA LYS A 13 -6.05 -25.94 -39.18
C LYS A 13 -5.06 -25.35 -40.17
N THR A 14 -3.77 -25.58 -39.94
CA THR A 14 -2.69 -25.10 -40.81
C THR A 14 -1.84 -26.26 -41.31
N ARG A 15 -1.09 -26.05 -42.41
CA ARG A 15 -0.22 -27.10 -42.99
C ARG A 15 1.02 -27.38 -42.13
N LYS A 16 1.45 -26.41 -41.32
CA LYS A 16 2.61 -26.51 -40.44
C LYS A 16 2.14 -26.77 -39.00
N PRO A 17 2.85 -27.56 -38.19
CA PRO A 17 2.51 -27.70 -36.78
C PRO A 17 2.68 -26.36 -36.05
N LEU A 18 1.71 -26.04 -35.20
CA LEU A 18 1.78 -24.90 -34.28
C LEU A 18 2.22 -25.39 -32.91
N PHE A 19 2.88 -24.52 -32.14
CA PHE A 19 3.43 -24.86 -30.84
C PHE A 19 3.08 -23.78 -29.82
N HIS A 20 2.85 -24.19 -28.57
CA HIS A 20 2.68 -23.28 -27.45
C HIS A 20 3.96 -22.44 -27.26
N THR A 21 3.81 -21.13 -27.04
CA THR A 21 4.94 -20.18 -27.02
C THR A 21 5.96 -20.48 -25.91
N ILE A 22 5.48 -20.77 -24.70
CA ILE A 22 6.29 -21.11 -23.51
C ILE A 22 6.67 -22.60 -23.50
N THR A 23 5.69 -23.50 -23.46
CA THR A 23 5.96 -24.94 -23.22
C THR A 23 6.48 -25.69 -24.46
N LYS A 24 6.45 -25.06 -25.63
CA LYS A 24 6.82 -25.65 -26.94
C LYS A 24 6.05 -26.93 -27.28
N LYS A 25 4.96 -27.23 -26.59
CA LYS A 25 4.10 -28.38 -26.89
C LYS A 25 3.38 -28.16 -28.21
N ALA A 26 3.27 -29.22 -29.03
CA ALA A 26 2.54 -29.18 -30.29
C ALA A 26 1.04 -29.01 -30.03
N LEU A 27 0.43 -28.03 -30.69
CA LEU A 27 -0.98 -27.70 -30.60
C LEU A 27 -1.78 -28.47 -31.65
N ARG A 28 -2.93 -29.03 -31.28
CA ARG A 28 -3.80 -29.71 -32.24
C ARG A 28 -4.84 -28.74 -32.78
N PRO A 29 -5.18 -28.81 -34.08
CA PRO A 29 -6.27 -28.01 -34.63
C PRO A 29 -7.57 -28.24 -33.87
N GLY A 30 -8.23 -27.17 -33.42
CA GLY A 30 -9.46 -27.23 -32.64
C GLY A 30 -9.28 -27.24 -31.12
N ASP A 31 -8.04 -27.38 -30.60
CA ASP A 31 -7.75 -27.13 -29.19
C ASP A 31 -8.07 -25.68 -28.84
N ASP A 32 -8.55 -25.45 -27.61
CA ASP A 32 -8.76 -24.11 -27.09
C ASP A 32 -7.39 -23.47 -26.78
N LEU A 33 -7.10 -22.33 -27.40
CA LEU A 33 -5.99 -21.49 -26.99
C LEU A 33 -6.37 -20.88 -25.66
N SER A 34 -5.74 -21.36 -24.59
CA SER A 34 -5.91 -20.72 -23.28
C SER A 34 -5.51 -19.25 -23.41
N SER A 35 -6.31 -18.36 -22.81
CA SER A 35 -5.98 -16.93 -22.66
C SER A 35 -4.62 -16.69 -21.97
N SER A 36 -3.97 -17.73 -21.43
CA SER A 36 -2.65 -17.67 -20.82
C SER A 36 -1.53 -17.26 -21.78
N ASP A 37 -1.69 -17.41 -23.10
CA ASP A 37 -0.71 -16.88 -24.07
C ASP A 37 -0.80 -15.33 -24.19
N GLU A 38 -1.82 -14.69 -23.57
CA GLU A 38 -1.99 -13.23 -23.55
C GLU A 38 -1.46 -12.58 -22.26
N GLU A 39 -1.40 -13.31 -21.14
CA GLU A 39 -0.93 -12.75 -19.87
C GLU A 39 0.59 -12.78 -19.83
N LYS A 40 1.18 -11.68 -20.30
CA LYS A 40 2.61 -11.43 -20.18
C LYS A 40 2.94 -11.25 -18.70
N ASP A 41 3.62 -12.23 -18.10
CA ASP A 41 4.21 -12.06 -16.77
C ASP A 41 5.28 -10.95 -16.87
N GLU A 42 4.95 -9.77 -16.34
CA GLU A 42 5.84 -8.60 -16.32
C GLU A 42 6.58 -8.46 -14.98
N ALA A 43 6.46 -9.43 -14.05
CA ALA A 43 7.12 -9.38 -12.75
C ALA A 43 8.66 -9.29 -12.87
N TRP A 44 9.23 -9.96 -13.88
CA TRP A 44 10.68 -9.84 -14.16
C TRP A 44 11.10 -8.41 -14.51
N LEU A 45 10.23 -7.65 -15.18
CA LEU A 45 10.50 -6.27 -15.59
C LEU A 45 10.42 -5.34 -14.38
N GLU A 46 9.42 -5.55 -13.51
CA GLU A 46 9.31 -4.83 -12.23
C GLU A 46 10.56 -5.06 -11.36
N HIS A 47 11.01 -6.32 -11.25
CA HIS A 47 12.23 -6.66 -10.52
C HIS A 47 13.47 -5.98 -11.10
N LYS A 48 13.63 -6.05 -12.43
CA LYS A 48 14.77 -5.41 -13.11
C LYS A 48 14.78 -3.90 -12.90
N HIS A 49 13.63 -3.23 -13.02
CA HIS A 49 13.53 -1.79 -12.78
C HIS A 49 13.91 -1.44 -11.35
N ARG A 50 13.42 -2.19 -10.36
CA ARG A 50 13.78 -1.98 -8.96
C ARG A 50 15.30 -2.10 -8.74
N ASP A 51 15.92 -3.14 -9.29
CA ASP A 51 17.35 -3.40 -9.10
C ASP A 51 18.19 -2.29 -9.74
N ILE A 52 17.82 -1.83 -10.95
CA ILE A 52 18.46 -0.67 -11.60
C ILE A 52 18.40 0.58 -10.73
N ILE A 53 17.26 0.85 -10.08
CA ILE A 53 17.11 2.04 -9.20
C ILE A 53 18.04 1.92 -7.97
N TYR A 54 18.26 0.72 -7.44
CA TYR A 54 19.15 0.54 -6.31
C TYR A 54 20.63 0.75 -6.64
N ASP A 55 21.04 0.48 -7.89
CA ASP A 55 22.43 0.60 -8.36
C ASP A 55 22.93 2.05 -8.46
N PHE A 56 22.05 3.06 -8.47
CA PHE A 56 22.46 4.47 -8.50
C PHE A 56 23.14 4.91 -7.20
N SER A 57 24.38 5.39 -7.26
CA SER A 57 25.13 5.84 -6.08
C SER A 57 24.78 7.26 -5.63
N ASP A 58 24.20 8.06 -6.52
CA ASP A 58 23.89 9.48 -6.35
C ASP A 58 22.46 9.78 -5.90
N ILE A 59 21.59 8.75 -5.85
CA ILE A 59 20.19 8.87 -5.41
C ILE A 59 20.09 8.48 -3.93
N GLY A 60 19.43 9.34 -3.15
CA GLY A 60 19.18 9.10 -1.71
C GLY A 60 18.25 7.91 -1.46
N PHE A 61 18.30 7.34 -0.25
CA PHE A 61 17.47 6.17 0.11
C PHE A 61 15.96 6.49 0.03
N GLU A 62 15.57 7.67 0.52
CA GLU A 62 14.20 8.17 0.52
C GLU A 62 13.64 8.31 -0.90
N GLU A 63 14.46 8.82 -1.81
CA GLU A 63 14.11 8.99 -3.21
C GLU A 63 13.97 7.63 -3.90
N LYS A 64 14.90 6.69 -3.66
CA LYS A 64 14.78 5.31 -4.15
C LYS A 64 13.51 4.62 -3.64
N GLU A 65 13.17 4.80 -2.36
CA GLU A 65 11.94 4.24 -1.77
C GLU A 65 10.70 4.76 -2.53
N TYR A 66 10.66 6.06 -2.80
CA TYR A 66 9.56 6.68 -3.54
C TYR A 66 9.49 6.21 -5.00
N ILE A 67 10.61 6.24 -5.72
CA ILE A 67 10.69 5.80 -7.12
C ILE A 67 10.24 4.34 -7.25
N ASN A 68 10.68 3.47 -6.35
CA ASN A 68 10.29 2.05 -6.34
C ASN A 68 8.81 1.83 -5.99
N ARG A 69 8.15 2.80 -5.36
CA ARG A 69 6.69 2.76 -5.15
C ARG A 69 5.92 3.28 -6.36
N TRP A 70 6.39 4.36 -6.99
CA TRP A 70 5.74 5.02 -8.12
C TRP A 70 5.87 4.23 -9.45
N ASN A 71 7.08 3.75 -9.78
CA ASN A 71 7.37 3.15 -11.08
C ASN A 71 6.50 1.92 -11.40
N PRO A 72 6.31 0.94 -10.49
CA PRO A 72 5.42 -0.19 -10.76
C PRO A 72 3.97 0.26 -10.94
N PHE A 73 3.51 1.23 -10.13
CA PHE A 73 2.15 1.75 -10.22
C PHE A 73 1.84 2.34 -11.60
N ILE A 74 2.72 3.20 -12.12
CA ILE A 74 2.47 3.86 -13.42
C ILE A 74 2.68 2.89 -14.60
N THR A 75 3.62 1.95 -14.48
CA THR A 75 3.91 0.96 -15.54
C THR A 75 2.71 0.03 -15.75
N GLN A 76 2.07 -0.42 -14.67
CA GLN A 76 0.87 -1.27 -14.72
C GLN A 76 -0.32 -0.61 -15.43
N LYS A 77 -0.35 0.72 -15.52
CA LYS A 77 -1.42 1.46 -16.20
C LYS A 77 -1.25 1.53 -17.71
N GLN A 78 -0.04 1.26 -18.23
CA GLN A 78 0.27 1.26 -19.66
C GLN A 78 -0.23 2.50 -20.43
N TYR A 79 -0.18 3.67 -19.79
CA TYR A 79 -0.63 4.90 -20.44
C TYR A 79 0.31 5.30 -21.57
N SER A 80 -0.24 5.40 -22.78
CA SER A 80 0.48 5.88 -23.98
C SER A 80 0.41 7.40 -24.14
N THR A 81 -0.55 8.06 -23.49
CA THR A 81 -0.84 9.50 -23.64
C THR A 81 -0.74 10.22 -22.30
N ARG A 82 -0.16 11.43 -22.32
CA ARG A 82 0.03 12.30 -21.15
C ARG A 82 -1.28 12.77 -20.50
N THR A 83 -2.38 12.79 -21.24
CA THR A 83 -3.70 13.22 -20.76
C THR A 83 -4.19 12.42 -19.54
N TYR A 84 -3.73 11.19 -19.37
CA TYR A 84 -4.11 10.34 -18.23
C TYR A 84 -3.25 10.59 -16.97
N LEU A 85 -2.18 11.37 -17.07
CA LEU A 85 -1.24 11.59 -15.97
C LEU A 85 -1.87 12.27 -14.73
N PRO A 86 -2.70 13.33 -14.84
CA PRO A 86 -3.36 13.92 -13.68
C PRO A 86 -4.21 12.90 -12.92
N GLN A 87 -4.97 12.07 -13.65
CA GLN A 87 -5.78 11.01 -13.07
C GLN A 87 -4.90 9.94 -12.40
N ALA A 88 -3.80 9.54 -13.04
CA ALA A 88 -2.87 8.56 -12.50
C ALA A 88 -2.27 9.02 -11.17
N ILE A 89 -1.88 10.30 -11.06
CA ILE A 89 -1.34 10.87 -9.83
C ILE A 89 -2.38 10.85 -8.72
N ALA A 90 -3.63 11.22 -9.01
CA ALA A 90 -4.71 11.18 -8.04
C ALA A 90 -5.00 9.75 -7.56
N GLU A 91 -5.02 8.78 -8.46
CA GLU A 91 -5.20 7.36 -8.13
C GLU A 91 -4.03 6.80 -7.30
N PHE A 92 -2.78 7.20 -7.61
CA PHE A 92 -1.60 6.83 -6.84
C PHE A 92 -1.69 7.36 -5.42
N MET A 93 -1.99 8.66 -5.27
CA MET A 93 -2.13 9.31 -3.98
C MET A 93 -3.21 8.61 -3.16
N GLU A 94 -4.39 8.35 -3.73
CA GLU A 94 -5.49 7.70 -3.01
C GLU A 94 -5.13 6.28 -2.54
N LYS A 95 -4.47 5.50 -3.40
CA LYS A 95 -4.03 4.12 -3.08
C LYS A 95 -2.94 4.08 -2.01
N HIS A 96 -2.09 5.10 -1.96
CA HIS A 96 -0.89 5.13 -1.11
C HIS A 96 -0.92 6.24 -0.05
N LYS A 97 -2.09 6.84 0.22
CA LYS A 97 -2.22 8.01 1.12
C LYS A 97 -1.70 7.76 2.53
N THR A 98 -1.97 6.59 3.11
CA THR A 98 -1.47 6.21 4.44
C THR A 98 0.06 6.13 4.44
N TRP A 99 0.62 5.42 3.47
CA TRP A 99 2.07 5.29 3.29
C TRP A 99 2.77 6.64 3.07
N LEU A 100 2.13 7.57 2.34
CA LEU A 100 2.64 8.92 2.11
C LEU A 100 2.66 9.79 3.37
N VAL A 101 1.65 9.70 4.23
CA VAL A 101 1.57 10.54 5.45
C VAL A 101 2.38 9.99 6.63
N GLU A 102 2.74 8.71 6.61
CA GLU A 102 3.58 8.06 7.63
C GLU A 102 4.98 8.67 7.75
N LYS A 103 5.58 9.13 6.64
CA LYS A 103 6.93 9.70 6.62
C LYS A 103 6.96 10.97 5.77
N ASP A 104 7.35 12.08 6.37
CA ASP A 104 7.38 13.38 5.69
C ASP A 104 8.33 13.38 4.47
N SER A 105 9.38 12.53 4.45
CA SER A 105 10.25 12.39 3.27
C SER A 105 9.51 11.85 2.04
N ARG A 106 8.57 10.89 2.22
CA ARG A 106 7.79 10.32 1.10
C ARG A 106 6.87 11.37 0.50
N LYS A 107 6.27 12.20 1.36
CA LYS A 107 5.48 13.35 0.92
C LYS A 107 6.34 14.37 0.19
N ALA A 108 7.56 14.65 0.64
CA ALA A 108 8.48 15.56 -0.04
C ALA A 108 8.84 15.07 -1.45
N GLU A 109 9.17 13.79 -1.61
CA GLU A 109 9.44 13.21 -2.94
C GLU A 109 8.21 13.23 -3.86
N PHE A 110 7.02 12.98 -3.31
CA PHE A 110 5.75 13.12 -4.05
C PHE A 110 5.54 14.54 -4.57
N VAL A 111 5.82 15.56 -3.74
CA VAL A 111 5.69 16.97 -4.14
C VAL A 111 6.71 17.33 -5.22
N LYS A 112 7.99 16.96 -5.06
CA LYS A 112 9.03 17.18 -6.09
C LYS A 112 8.66 16.58 -7.44
N GLN A 113 8.10 15.37 -7.43
CA GLN A 113 7.62 14.70 -8.63
C GLN A 113 6.46 15.48 -9.28
N CYS A 114 5.50 15.97 -8.49
CA CYS A 114 4.40 16.80 -8.97
C CYS A 114 4.91 18.15 -9.53
N GLU A 115 5.85 18.81 -8.87
CA GLU A 115 6.49 20.04 -9.35
C GLU A 115 7.14 19.82 -10.72
N THR A 116 7.81 18.69 -10.91
CA THR A 116 8.37 18.31 -12.22
C THR A 116 7.29 18.18 -13.30
N PHE A 117 6.10 17.69 -12.96
CA PHE A 117 4.97 17.60 -13.89
C PHE A 117 4.29 18.95 -14.14
N ILE A 118 4.29 19.85 -13.15
CA ILE A 118 3.84 21.24 -13.32
C ILE A 118 4.76 21.98 -14.29
N LEU A 119 6.07 21.86 -14.11
CA LEU A 119 7.07 22.49 -14.98
C LEU A 119 6.96 22.01 -16.44
N ARG A 120 6.50 20.78 -16.66
CA ARG A 120 6.25 20.20 -17.99
C ARG A 120 4.90 20.59 -18.58
N GLY A 121 4.02 21.22 -17.80
CA GLY A 121 2.64 21.55 -18.19
C GLY A 121 1.71 20.34 -18.22
N ASP A 122 2.09 19.22 -17.60
CA ASP A 122 1.26 18.01 -17.56
C ASP A 122 0.16 18.12 -16.49
N ILE A 123 0.39 18.88 -15.42
CA ILE A 123 -0.59 19.20 -14.36
C ILE A 123 -0.49 20.69 -13.98
N THR A 124 -1.50 21.23 -13.29
CA THR A 124 -1.48 22.61 -12.77
C THR A 124 -1.25 22.64 -11.25
N GLU A 125 -0.81 23.78 -10.72
CA GLU A 125 -0.64 23.99 -9.27
C GLU A 125 -1.92 23.67 -8.48
N GLY A 126 -3.09 24.03 -9.02
CA GLY A 126 -4.38 23.72 -8.38
C GLY A 126 -4.64 22.22 -8.19
N HIS A 127 -4.12 21.36 -9.08
CA HIS A 127 -4.22 19.91 -8.89
C HIS A 127 -3.37 19.45 -7.70
N LEU A 128 -2.16 20.00 -7.55
CA LEU A 128 -1.29 19.67 -6.43
C LEU A 128 -1.89 20.12 -5.10
N ASP A 129 -2.44 21.34 -5.04
CA ASP A 129 -3.10 21.86 -3.84
C ASP A 129 -4.27 20.98 -3.39
N GLU A 130 -5.10 20.52 -4.33
CA GLU A 130 -6.20 19.61 -4.05
C GLU A 130 -5.72 18.27 -3.47
N LEU A 131 -4.67 17.68 -4.05
CA LEU A 131 -4.09 16.44 -3.56
C LEU A 131 -3.48 16.60 -2.17
N LEU A 132 -2.79 17.72 -1.92
CA LEU A 132 -2.22 18.03 -0.62
C LEU A 132 -3.29 18.28 0.44
N ALA A 133 -4.42 18.88 0.09
CA ALA A 133 -5.55 19.04 0.99
C ALA A 133 -6.10 17.67 1.44
N ARG A 134 -6.24 16.72 0.50
CA ARG A 134 -6.68 15.35 0.81
C ARG A 134 -5.68 14.61 1.71
N LEU A 135 -4.38 14.75 1.45
CA LEU A 135 -3.34 14.16 2.32
C LEU A 135 -3.33 14.76 3.74
N LYS A 136 -3.63 16.06 3.89
CA LYS A 136 -3.77 16.70 5.21
C LYS A 136 -4.93 16.09 6.00
N VAL A 137 -6.06 15.85 5.36
CA VAL A 137 -7.22 15.19 5.99
C VAL A 137 -6.86 13.79 6.46
N GLU A 138 -6.14 13.01 5.65
CA GLU A 138 -5.68 11.68 6.02
C GLU A 138 -4.70 11.70 7.21
N LYS A 139 -3.73 12.64 7.22
CA LYS A 139 -2.80 12.82 8.34
C LYS A 139 -3.55 13.11 9.65
N ASN A 140 -4.56 13.98 9.61
CA ASN A 140 -5.38 14.28 10.79
C ASN A 140 -6.18 13.06 11.25
N ARG A 141 -6.74 12.28 10.31
CA ARG A 141 -7.48 11.05 10.63
C ARG A 141 -6.61 10.04 11.37
N LEU A 142 -5.37 9.86 10.94
CA LEU A 142 -4.42 8.95 11.60
C LEU A 142 -4.00 9.46 12.97
N ALA A 143 -3.79 10.77 13.13
CA ALA A 143 -3.50 11.38 14.43
C ALA A 143 -4.65 11.13 15.43
N THR A 144 -5.90 11.38 15.03
CA THR A 144 -7.07 11.11 15.89
C THR A 144 -7.20 9.63 16.25
N LYS A 145 -6.85 8.72 15.35
CA LYS A 145 -6.89 7.28 15.63
C LYS A 145 -5.84 6.87 16.68
N MET A 146 -4.62 7.42 16.58
CA MET A 146 -3.56 7.16 17.55
C MET A 146 -3.92 7.66 18.96
N ASP A 147 -4.59 8.80 19.05
CA ASP A 147 -5.04 9.33 20.35
C ASP A 147 -6.09 8.43 21.02
N ILE A 148 -6.98 7.80 20.24
CA ILE A 148 -8.00 6.87 20.77
C ILE A 148 -7.38 5.56 21.27
N ASP A 149 -6.42 5.01 20.53
CA ASP A 149 -5.78 3.73 20.88
C ASP A 149 -4.93 3.83 22.17
N ILE A 150 -4.37 5.01 22.49
CA ILE A 150 -3.59 5.26 23.72
C ILE A 150 -4.47 5.23 24.99
N ASP A 151 -5.72 5.67 24.89
CA ASP A 151 -6.64 5.72 26.04
C ASP A 151 -7.20 4.34 26.44
N ASP A 152 -7.17 3.36 25.53
CA ASP A 152 -7.70 1.99 25.76
C ASP A 152 -6.64 1.02 26.35
N GLU A 153 -5.35 1.37 26.28
CA GLU A 153 -4.24 0.58 26.84
C GLU A 153 -3.88 0.95 28.29
N LEU A 154 -4.64 1.86 28.92
CA LEU A 154 -4.44 2.18 30.33
C LEU A 154 -4.95 1.00 31.20
N PRO A 155 -4.11 0.37 32.04
CA PRO A 155 -4.58 -0.68 32.94
C PRO A 155 -5.70 -0.13 33.82
N PRO A 156 -6.78 -0.91 34.07
CA PRO A 156 -7.93 -0.43 34.81
C PRO A 156 -7.46 0.15 36.14
N LYS A 157 -7.72 1.44 36.32
CA LYS A 157 -7.38 2.21 37.52
C LYS A 157 -7.77 1.37 38.74
N PRO A 158 -6.86 1.01 39.65
CA PRO A 158 -7.21 0.19 40.80
C PRO A 158 -8.34 0.93 41.55
N ARG A 159 -9.50 0.27 41.64
CA ARG A 159 -10.64 0.78 42.39
C ARG A 159 -10.14 1.15 43.77
N ALA A 160 -10.21 2.44 44.09
CA ALA A 160 -9.82 2.98 45.38
C ALA A 160 -10.39 2.08 46.48
N ALA A 161 -9.51 1.53 47.31
CA ALA A 161 -9.88 0.72 48.46
C ALA A 161 -10.95 1.47 49.25
N ALA A 162 -12.06 0.78 49.51
CA ALA A 162 -13.17 1.29 50.28
C ALA A 162 -12.65 1.95 51.56
N ARG A 163 -13.04 3.21 51.76
CA ARG A 163 -12.84 3.94 53.01
C ARG A 163 -13.36 3.07 54.16
N ILE A 164 -12.45 2.62 55.01
CA ILE A 164 -12.77 2.09 56.33
C ILE A 164 -13.36 3.25 57.13
N VAL A 165 -14.65 3.16 57.45
CA VAL A 165 -15.35 4.11 58.33
C VAL A 165 -14.87 3.83 59.76
N PRO A 166 -14.37 4.81 60.52
CA PRO A 166 -13.96 4.59 61.89
C PRO A 166 -15.18 4.62 62.81
N GLY A 167 -15.40 3.55 63.58
CA GLY A 167 -16.21 3.60 64.79
C GLY A 167 -17.29 2.54 64.93
N VAL A 168 -16.90 1.27 65.13
CA VAL A 168 -17.56 0.38 66.11
C VAL A 168 -16.48 -0.53 66.70
N SER A 169 -16.37 -0.50 68.03
CA SER A 169 -15.45 -1.30 68.83
C SER A 169 -15.89 -2.77 68.83
N ILE A 170 -14.99 -3.71 68.51
CA ILE A 170 -15.12 -5.11 68.92
C ILE A 170 -13.79 -5.54 69.53
N THR A 171 -13.87 -5.93 70.79
CA THR A 171 -12.79 -6.32 71.69
C THR A 171 -12.21 -7.70 71.38
N ALA A 172 -10.89 -7.80 71.59
CA ALA A 172 -10.16 -8.94 72.16
C ALA A 172 -10.41 -10.35 71.60
N SER A 173 -9.38 -10.91 70.94
CA SER A 173 -8.60 -12.05 71.47
C SER A 173 -8.03 -12.94 70.38
N ALA A 174 -6.88 -13.53 70.73
CA ALA A 174 -6.33 -14.78 70.22
C ALA A 174 -5.71 -14.75 68.81
N LEU A 175 -4.37 -14.68 68.72
CA LEU A 175 -3.39 -15.81 68.79
C LEU A 175 -2.89 -16.06 67.35
N ARG A 176 -1.72 -15.52 67.00
CA ARG A 176 -0.39 -16.17 67.06
C ARG A 176 -0.27 -17.45 66.22
N ASN A 177 0.85 -17.47 65.49
CA ASN A 177 1.51 -18.59 64.79
C ASN A 177 1.08 -18.73 63.31
N LEU A 178 1.98 -18.88 62.34
CA LEU A 178 3.36 -19.38 62.40
C LEU A 178 4.09 -18.94 61.12
N ALA A 179 5.21 -18.26 61.29
CA ALA A 179 6.30 -18.26 60.31
C ALA A 179 7.13 -19.54 60.50
N ALA A 180 7.76 -19.99 59.40
CA ALA A 180 8.76 -21.05 59.29
C ALA A 180 8.24 -22.49 59.05
N LYS A 181 8.28 -22.90 57.78
CA LYS A 181 9.30 -23.86 57.31
C LYS A 181 9.45 -23.80 55.80
#